data_AF-A0A3P0X8S0-F1
#
_entry.id   AF-A0A3P0X8S0-F1
#
_cell.length_a   1.000
_cell.length_b   1.000
_cell.length_c   1.000
_cell.angle_alpha   90.00
_cell.angle_beta   90.00
_cell.angle_gamma   90.00
#
_symmetry.space_group_name_H-M   'P 1'
#
loop_
_entity.id
_entity.type
_entity.pdbx_description
1 polymer ?
#
loop_
_entity_poly.entity_id
_entity_poly.type
_entity_poly.pdbx_seq_one_letter_code
_entity_poly.pdbx_strand_id
1 'polypeptide(L)'
;MRGSSGVFTSVCIMRFLSSSLRCIGVKGQLHAVMREACGQPSGTFQEDCVLRTTQSPVAASKRIMSNSSRILRYVLPSASALLLLLAPARSLAQMVTAPLPQFTAIEHVRLIDGTGRPPQSNVTVVVEGQHIQAIRASTPDARSLPPGTRAIDASGQTMIPGLINAHGHLALVNGAANDASYYTEPHVLAELRQYEHYGVLDMLSLGLNRDLIYLIRAQQTAGNLDGATVFVADRGIGVPGGAPPIPHADDQLYAPKNADEARRDVDEAASRHTNFIKVWVDDLHGKLPKMQPEIYAAVIDEAHKQHVPVAAHVYALADAKLLVAAGVDVLGHSVRDQRVDPELIQAMKKHGTFYIPTLELDATFFLFADHPELLNDPFLIRATPAAELAKLRSPGYKASVDSDPTIAQHRKDLEMAKTNLRLMYRAGVRVGFGTDSGATPLRLPGYAEHLELQLMVEAGLTPLEALHCATQNNAKLLGIDMQTGTVAPGLRANFLLLDGSPAADIANTRRIVSIWHNGHAGSPWTTVAQQDAYKASAANTHAPDVAGATAMQTKRRPGTSAAAPKP
;
A
#
# COMPACT_ATOMS: atom_id res chain seq x y z
N MET A 1 -14.52 -19.38 -53.19
CA MET A 1 -13.68 -18.24 -53.62
C MET A 1 -12.59 -18.09 -52.56
N ARG A 2 -11.35 -18.60 -52.74
CA ARG A 2 -10.19 -17.97 -53.43
C ARG A 2 -10.12 -16.46 -53.13
N GLY A 3 -9.06 -15.83 -52.62
CA GLY A 3 -7.65 -16.17 -52.32
C GLY A 3 -7.05 -14.99 -51.52
N SER A 4 -6.11 -15.20 -50.61
CA SER A 4 -4.64 -15.05 -50.75
C SER A 4 -4.07 -13.63 -51.02
N SER A 5 -3.12 -13.25 -50.14
CA SER A 5 -1.74 -12.76 -50.39
C SER A 5 -1.34 -11.26 -50.30
N GLY A 6 -0.16 -11.06 -49.65
CA GLY A 6 0.79 -9.92 -49.74
C GLY A 6 0.86 -9.08 -48.45
N VAL A 7 1.84 -9.11 -47.53
CA VAL A 7 3.33 -9.12 -47.57
C VAL A 7 3.91 -7.97 -48.39
N PHE A 8 4.41 -6.94 -47.71
CA PHE A 8 5.50 -6.07 -48.15
C PHE A 8 6.32 -5.56 -46.96
N THR A 9 7.57 -5.25 -47.28
CA THR A 9 8.78 -5.48 -46.50
C THR A 9 9.28 -4.24 -45.74
N SER A 10 9.99 -4.52 -44.66
CA SER A 10 10.89 -3.64 -43.89
C SER A 10 12.02 -3.04 -44.74
N VAL A 11 12.24 -1.71 -44.69
CA VAL A 11 13.56 -1.01 -44.74
C VAL A 11 13.35 0.45 -44.28
N CYS A 12 13.89 0.82 -43.11
CA CYS A 12 14.66 2.08 -42.93
C CYS A 12 15.31 2.11 -41.54
N ILE A 13 16.59 1.76 -41.52
CA ILE A 13 17.59 2.03 -40.47
C ILE A 13 18.30 3.35 -40.84
N MET A 14 18.81 4.05 -39.82
CA MET A 14 19.79 5.17 -39.82
C MET A 14 19.31 6.61 -40.05
N ARG A 15 19.29 7.36 -38.92
CA ARG A 15 19.55 8.81 -38.69
C ARG A 15 18.65 9.21 -37.50
N PHE A 16 19.08 9.58 -36.29
CA PHE A 16 20.25 10.35 -35.85
C PHE A 16 20.54 10.00 -34.38
N LEU A 17 21.69 9.36 -34.13
CA LEU A 17 22.39 9.39 -32.85
C LEU A 17 23.27 10.66 -32.86
N SER A 18 22.75 11.78 -32.37
CA SER A 18 23.58 12.91 -31.92
C SER A 18 22.80 13.78 -30.94
N SER A 19 22.77 13.38 -29.67
CA SER A 19 22.57 14.28 -28.52
C SER A 19 22.90 13.51 -27.24
N SER A 20 24.11 12.96 -27.19
CA SER A 20 24.69 12.48 -25.94
C SER A 20 25.36 13.66 -25.23
N LEU A 21 25.24 13.67 -23.90
CA LEU A 21 26.24 14.20 -22.97
C LEU A 21 26.36 15.72 -22.88
N ARG A 22 25.56 16.31 -21.99
CA ARG A 22 25.99 17.37 -21.08
C ARG A 22 25.15 17.28 -19.80
N CYS A 23 25.80 17.51 -18.66
CA CYS A 23 25.28 17.45 -17.29
C CYS A 23 25.38 16.08 -16.58
N ILE A 24 26.61 15.57 -16.46
CA ILE A 24 27.01 14.83 -15.25
C ILE A 24 28.19 15.60 -14.66
N GLY A 25 27.91 16.41 -13.65
CA GLY A 25 28.91 17.08 -12.83
C GLY A 25 29.26 16.19 -11.65
N VAL A 26 30.20 15.26 -11.86
CA VAL A 26 30.86 14.52 -10.78
C VAL A 26 32.33 14.90 -10.82
N LYS A 27 32.74 15.78 -9.92
CA LYS A 27 34.15 16.03 -9.60
C LYS A 27 34.36 15.63 -8.14
N GLY A 28 35.23 14.64 -7.94
CA GLY A 28 36.05 14.55 -6.74
C GLY A 28 35.78 13.36 -5.82
N GLN A 29 36.15 12.15 -6.25
CA GLN A 29 36.63 11.10 -5.34
C GLN A 29 37.73 10.30 -6.05
N LEU A 30 38.99 10.67 -5.80
CA LEU A 30 40.16 9.81 -5.98
C LEU A 30 41.18 10.22 -4.91
N HIS A 31 41.81 9.21 -4.29
CA HIS A 31 42.66 9.21 -3.07
C HIS A 31 41.87 8.84 -1.80
N ALA A 32 42.17 7.80 -1.05
CA ALA A 32 43.23 6.80 -1.13
C ALA A 32 42.84 5.57 -0.29
N VAL A 33 43.17 4.37 -0.78
CA VAL A 33 43.23 3.12 0.00
C VAL A 33 44.70 2.90 0.34
N MET A 34 45.04 2.84 1.64
CA MET A 34 46.11 2.02 2.27
C MET A 34 46.60 2.66 3.58
N ARG A 35 46.26 2.06 4.75
CA ARG A 35 47.19 1.36 5.68
C ARG A 35 46.54 1.08 7.04
N GLU A 36 47.03 0.01 7.64
CA GLU A 36 46.50 -0.81 8.73
C GLU A 36 46.65 -0.25 10.15
N ALA A 37 45.81 -0.82 11.02
CA ALA A 37 46.03 -1.23 12.42
C ALA A 37 47.27 -0.73 13.20
N CYS A 38 47.03 0.02 14.28
CA CYS A 38 47.49 -0.25 15.66
C CYS A 38 46.99 0.88 16.60
N GLY A 39 46.70 0.54 17.86
CA GLY A 39 45.86 1.32 18.75
C GLY A 39 46.48 2.51 19.50
N GLN A 40 45.55 3.35 19.99
CA GLN A 40 45.51 4.14 21.26
C GLN A 40 46.68 5.10 21.60
N PRO A 41 46.49 6.12 22.48
CA PRO A 41 45.46 7.18 22.48
C PRO A 41 46.06 8.59 22.82
N SER A 42 45.18 9.59 22.99
CA SER A 42 45.30 10.83 23.82
C SER A 42 45.73 12.18 23.19
N GLY A 43 45.04 13.25 23.64
CA GLY A 43 45.50 14.67 23.67
C GLY A 43 44.84 15.61 22.64
N THR A 44 43.71 16.28 22.93
CA THR A 44 43.54 17.65 23.51
C THR A 44 43.89 18.85 22.60
N PHE A 45 42.87 19.71 22.34
CA PHE A 45 42.88 21.18 22.17
C PHE A 45 43.78 21.77 21.05
N GLN A 46 43.49 22.84 20.31
CA GLN A 46 42.63 24.01 20.48
C GLN A 46 42.47 24.71 19.12
N GLU A 47 41.45 25.54 19.01
CA GLU A 47 41.20 26.53 17.96
C GLU A 47 42.40 27.46 17.72
N ASP A 48 42.65 27.86 16.46
CA ASP A 48 42.63 29.28 16.10
C ASP A 48 42.80 29.50 14.58
N CYS A 49 41.95 30.38 14.06
CA CYS A 49 41.77 30.73 12.67
C CYS A 49 42.17 32.20 12.48
N VAL A 50 43.27 32.51 11.79
CA VAL A 50 43.51 33.87 11.25
C VAL A 50 44.34 33.82 9.95
N LEU A 51 43.66 34.18 8.86
CA LEU A 51 44.05 35.08 7.75
C LEU A 51 45.55 35.21 7.39
N ARG A 52 45.90 34.97 6.11
CA ARG A 52 46.02 36.00 5.06
C ARG A 52 46.61 35.45 3.75
N THR A 53 45.93 35.85 2.69
CA THR A 53 46.32 35.99 1.27
C THR A 53 47.80 36.32 1.00
N THR A 54 48.39 35.77 -0.06
CA THR A 54 48.56 36.45 -1.37
C THR A 54 49.49 35.67 -2.35
N GLN A 55 49.20 35.85 -3.64
CA GLN A 55 50.11 35.91 -4.79
C GLN A 55 50.59 34.63 -5.52
N SER A 56 50.03 34.50 -6.73
CA SER A 56 50.58 34.06 -8.04
C SER A 56 51.97 34.70 -8.36
N PRO A 57 52.72 34.47 -9.49
CA PRO A 57 52.24 34.13 -10.85
C PRO A 57 53.19 33.32 -11.82
N VAL A 58 52.64 32.93 -12.99
CA VAL A 58 53.12 33.09 -14.42
C VAL A 58 54.56 32.59 -14.78
N ALA A 59 54.87 31.86 -15.87
CA ALA A 59 54.76 32.20 -17.31
C ALA A 59 55.24 31.03 -18.21
N ALA A 60 54.63 30.80 -19.39
CA ALA A 60 55.17 31.08 -20.76
C ALA A 60 56.14 30.00 -21.32
N SER A 61 56.29 29.71 -22.63
CA SER A 61 55.95 30.39 -23.87
C SER A 61 56.08 29.44 -25.08
N LYS A 62 55.34 29.72 -26.17
CA LYS A 62 55.62 29.68 -27.64
C LYS A 62 56.87 28.91 -28.14
N ARG A 63 56.89 28.26 -29.32
CA ARG A 63 56.81 28.88 -30.68
C ARG A 63 56.91 27.81 -31.81
N ILE A 64 56.61 28.26 -33.03
CA ILE A 64 56.39 27.54 -34.29
C ILE A 64 57.62 27.61 -35.23
N MET A 65 57.74 26.62 -36.13
CA MET A 65 58.18 26.66 -37.56
C MET A 65 59.48 25.95 -38.04
N SER A 66 59.24 25.06 -39.03
CA SER A 66 59.91 24.90 -40.34
C SER A 66 60.82 23.68 -40.62
N ASN A 67 60.42 22.99 -41.71
CA ASN A 67 61.12 22.17 -42.72
C ASN A 67 62.60 21.79 -42.55
N SER A 68 62.91 20.52 -42.84
CA SER A 68 63.78 20.10 -43.96
C SER A 68 63.90 18.56 -44.07
N SER A 69 63.93 18.09 -45.32
CA SER A 69 64.03 16.71 -45.81
C SER A 69 65.46 16.14 -45.83
N ARG A 70 65.63 14.80 -45.66
CA ARG A 70 66.35 13.83 -46.54
C ARG A 70 66.72 12.52 -45.79
N ILE A 71 66.12 11.38 -46.17
CA ILE A 71 66.69 10.23 -46.95
C ILE A 71 67.74 9.36 -46.21
N LEU A 72 67.39 8.09 -45.89
CA LEU A 72 68.24 6.92 -46.16
C LEU A 72 67.44 5.59 -46.21
N ARG A 73 67.75 4.77 -47.21
CA ARG A 73 67.20 3.45 -47.62
C ARG A 73 67.67 2.32 -46.66
N TYR A 74 66.96 1.21 -46.41
CA TYR A 74 66.93 -0.01 -47.24
C TYR A 74 66.10 -1.17 -46.60
N VAL A 75 65.38 -1.94 -47.45
CA VAL A 75 65.03 -3.39 -47.40
C VAL A 75 63.86 -3.94 -46.52
N LEU A 76 62.97 -4.67 -47.22
CA LEU A 76 61.74 -5.47 -46.92
C LEU A 76 61.91 -6.65 -45.90
N PRO A 77 60.89 -7.54 -45.63
CA PRO A 77 59.40 -7.47 -45.60
C PRO A 77 58.73 -8.15 -44.36
N SER A 78 57.42 -7.94 -44.21
CA SER A 78 56.39 -8.90 -43.74
C SER A 78 56.72 -9.99 -42.70
N ALA A 79 56.32 -9.81 -41.44
CA ALA A 79 55.70 -10.85 -40.59
C ALA A 79 55.44 -10.31 -39.16
N SER A 80 54.20 -9.91 -38.87
CA SER A 80 53.56 -10.03 -37.54
C SER A 80 52.08 -9.66 -37.65
N ALA A 81 51.41 -10.23 -38.65
CA ALA A 81 49.94 -10.31 -38.72
C ALA A 81 49.45 -11.59 -38.02
N LEU A 82 50.03 -11.92 -36.86
CA LEU A 82 49.71 -13.13 -36.09
C LEU A 82 49.58 -12.82 -34.59
N LEU A 83 48.93 -11.70 -34.27
CA LEU A 83 48.57 -11.32 -32.90
C LEU A 83 47.18 -10.69 -32.81
N LEU A 84 46.32 -10.99 -33.78
CA LEU A 84 44.95 -10.47 -33.87
C LEU A 84 43.88 -11.57 -34.07
N LEU A 85 44.24 -12.85 -33.93
CA LEU A 85 43.30 -13.98 -34.08
C LEU A 85 43.00 -14.76 -32.78
N LEU A 86 43.51 -14.31 -31.62
CA LEU A 86 43.17 -14.91 -30.32
C LEU A 86 42.20 -14.06 -29.47
N ALA A 87 41.69 -12.95 -30.04
CA ALA A 87 40.84 -11.99 -29.33
C ALA A 87 39.31 -12.08 -29.57
N PRO A 88 38.70 -13.11 -30.20
CA PRO A 88 37.25 -13.27 -30.09
C PRO A 88 36.81 -14.41 -29.14
N ALA A 89 37.72 -15.21 -28.57
CA ALA A 89 37.32 -16.40 -27.81
C ALA A 89 37.00 -16.17 -26.32
N ARG A 90 37.19 -14.95 -25.79
CA ARG A 90 36.95 -14.67 -24.34
C ARG A 90 35.66 -13.91 -24.02
N SER A 91 34.89 -13.46 -25.01
CA SER A 91 33.62 -12.73 -24.79
C SER A 91 32.35 -13.59 -24.94
N LEU A 92 32.46 -14.93 -24.91
CA LEU A 92 31.33 -15.86 -25.00
C LEU A 92 30.95 -16.58 -23.69
N ALA A 93 31.60 -16.27 -22.56
CA ALA A 93 31.44 -17.00 -21.30
C ALA A 93 30.87 -16.18 -20.13
N GLN A 94 30.17 -15.08 -20.41
CA GLN A 94 29.31 -14.40 -19.42
C GLN A 94 27.91 -14.25 -19.99
N MET A 95 27.33 -15.36 -20.46
CA MET A 95 25.90 -15.51 -20.25
C MET A 95 25.75 -15.64 -18.73
N VAL A 96 25.33 -14.55 -18.08
CA VAL A 96 24.68 -14.65 -16.78
C VAL A 96 23.51 -15.60 -17.02
N THR A 97 23.70 -16.88 -16.70
CA THR A 97 22.59 -17.83 -16.62
C THR A 97 21.65 -17.22 -15.59
N ALA A 98 20.56 -16.62 -16.07
CA ALA A 98 19.47 -16.24 -15.19
C ALA A 98 19.17 -17.48 -14.33
N PRO A 99 19.07 -17.34 -12.99
CA PRO A 99 18.73 -18.46 -12.14
C PRO A 99 17.46 -19.10 -12.71
N LEU A 100 17.46 -20.43 -12.81
CA LEU A 100 16.30 -21.17 -13.31
C LEU A 100 15.05 -20.73 -12.52
N PRO A 101 13.89 -20.53 -13.19
CA PRO A 101 12.67 -20.13 -12.50
C PRO A 101 12.37 -21.11 -11.37
N GLN A 102 12.25 -20.59 -10.15
CA GLN A 102 11.94 -21.40 -8.98
C GLN A 102 10.44 -21.68 -8.98
N PHE A 103 10.09 -22.94 -9.24
CA PHE A 103 8.71 -23.40 -9.19
C PHE A 103 8.38 -23.93 -7.79
N THR A 104 7.20 -23.59 -7.28
CA THR A 104 6.60 -24.24 -6.12
C THR A 104 5.22 -24.77 -6.48
N ALA A 105 4.95 -26.03 -6.19
CA ALA A 105 3.64 -26.66 -6.33
C ALA A 105 3.02 -26.85 -4.94
N ILE A 106 1.85 -26.25 -4.72
CA ILE A 106 1.02 -26.48 -3.54
C ILE A 106 -0.04 -27.49 -3.92
N GLU A 107 0.10 -28.72 -3.46
CA GLU A 107 -0.69 -29.88 -3.87
C GLU A 107 -1.79 -30.22 -2.86
N HIS A 108 -2.83 -30.92 -3.31
CA HIS A 108 -3.92 -31.45 -2.48
C HIS A 108 -4.73 -30.40 -1.71
N VAL A 109 -4.68 -29.14 -2.14
CA VAL A 109 -5.33 -28.04 -1.44
C VAL A 109 -6.80 -27.94 -1.79
N ARG A 110 -7.64 -27.52 -0.84
CA ARG A 110 -8.98 -27.00 -1.14
C ARG A 110 -8.85 -25.54 -1.57
N LEU A 111 -9.27 -25.18 -2.76
CA LEU A 111 -9.18 -23.82 -3.27
C LEU A 111 -10.51 -23.08 -3.19
N ILE A 112 -10.51 -21.94 -2.50
CA ILE A 112 -11.51 -20.89 -2.62
C ILE A 112 -10.81 -19.75 -3.36
N ASP A 113 -11.21 -19.47 -4.60
CA ASP A 113 -10.44 -18.61 -5.51
C ASP A 113 -10.71 -17.10 -5.36
N GLY A 114 -11.67 -16.69 -4.51
CA GLY A 114 -12.09 -15.29 -4.32
C GLY A 114 -13.17 -14.80 -5.27
N THR A 115 -13.59 -15.61 -6.26
CA THR A 115 -14.62 -15.22 -7.24
C THR A 115 -16.05 -15.33 -6.72
N GLY A 116 -16.24 -15.85 -5.50
CA GLY A 116 -17.55 -16.21 -4.94
C GLY A 116 -18.08 -17.56 -5.42
N ARG A 117 -17.36 -18.28 -6.31
CA ARG A 117 -17.72 -19.63 -6.74
C ARG A 117 -17.51 -20.66 -5.62
N PRO A 118 -18.17 -21.83 -5.68
CA PRO A 118 -17.96 -22.91 -4.73
C PRO A 118 -16.48 -23.37 -4.66
N PRO A 119 -16.02 -23.87 -3.50
CA PRO A 119 -14.64 -24.34 -3.35
C PRO A 119 -14.33 -25.52 -4.27
N GLN A 120 -13.13 -25.53 -4.86
CA GLN A 120 -12.58 -26.66 -5.61
C GLN A 120 -11.77 -27.54 -4.66
N SER A 121 -11.98 -28.85 -4.69
CA SER A 121 -11.25 -29.79 -3.83
C SER A 121 -10.10 -30.45 -4.55
N ASN A 122 -9.01 -30.72 -3.81
CA ASN A 122 -7.86 -31.50 -4.28
C ASN A 122 -7.24 -30.92 -5.56
N VAL A 123 -6.81 -29.66 -5.49
CA VAL A 123 -6.13 -28.98 -6.59
C VAL A 123 -4.64 -28.79 -6.30
N THR A 124 -3.85 -28.69 -7.37
CA THR A 124 -2.46 -28.26 -7.34
C THR A 124 -2.37 -26.85 -7.93
N VAL A 125 -1.81 -25.93 -7.15
CA VAL A 125 -1.49 -24.56 -7.57
C VAL A 125 0.02 -24.45 -7.77
N VAL A 126 0.45 -24.06 -8.98
CA VAL A 126 1.87 -23.90 -9.32
C VAL A 126 2.21 -22.42 -9.34
N VAL A 127 3.20 -22.04 -8.55
CA VAL A 127 3.78 -20.70 -8.46
C VAL A 127 5.13 -20.68 -9.18
N GLU A 128 5.34 -19.67 -10.02
CA GLU A 128 6.58 -19.38 -10.72
C GLU A 128 7.07 -17.98 -10.32
N GLY A 129 8.12 -17.92 -9.52
CA GLY A 129 8.58 -16.65 -8.93
C GLY A 129 7.45 -15.97 -8.15
N GLN A 130 6.97 -14.82 -8.64
CA GLN A 130 5.95 -14.02 -7.97
C GLN A 130 4.51 -14.29 -8.45
N HIS A 131 4.32 -15.17 -9.45
CA HIS A 131 3.04 -15.33 -10.13
C HIS A 131 2.52 -16.76 -10.05
N ILE A 132 1.19 -16.91 -10.08
CA ILE A 132 0.53 -18.20 -10.23
C ILE A 132 0.63 -18.60 -11.71
N GLN A 133 1.32 -19.69 -12.00
CA GLN A 133 1.46 -20.20 -13.36
C GLN A 133 0.24 -21.02 -13.78
N ALA A 134 -0.23 -21.92 -12.92
CA ALA A 134 -1.28 -22.87 -13.27
C ALA A 134 -2.07 -23.36 -12.05
N ILE A 135 -3.32 -23.73 -12.29
CA ILE A 135 -4.20 -24.41 -11.33
C ILE A 135 -4.77 -25.63 -12.04
N ARG A 136 -4.68 -26.81 -11.41
CA ARG A 136 -5.13 -28.08 -11.99
C ARG A 136 -5.58 -29.06 -10.91
N ALA A 137 -6.30 -30.12 -11.29
CA ALA A 137 -6.57 -31.22 -10.39
C ALA A 137 -5.25 -31.86 -9.91
N SER A 138 -5.14 -32.19 -8.62
CA SER A 138 -3.99 -32.92 -8.10
C SER A 138 -4.02 -34.36 -8.59
N THR A 139 -2.90 -34.82 -9.15
CA THR A 139 -2.73 -36.18 -9.67
C THR A 139 -1.43 -36.80 -9.16
N PRO A 140 -1.34 -38.13 -8.98
CA PRO A 140 -0.10 -38.79 -8.57
C PRO A 140 1.07 -38.67 -9.56
N ASP A 141 0.84 -38.21 -10.80
CA ASP A 141 1.88 -38.15 -11.83
C ASP A 141 2.75 -36.89 -11.70
N ALA A 142 3.89 -37.05 -11.01
CA ALA A 142 4.92 -36.02 -10.85
C ALA A 142 5.54 -35.55 -12.19
N ARG A 143 5.34 -36.27 -13.30
CA ARG A 143 5.84 -35.87 -14.63
C ARG A 143 5.12 -34.65 -15.21
N SER A 144 4.07 -34.15 -14.54
CA SER A 144 3.32 -32.96 -14.94
C SER A 144 3.91 -31.64 -14.39
N LEU A 145 4.93 -31.68 -13.53
CA LEU A 145 5.56 -30.49 -12.94
C LEU A 145 6.87 -30.13 -13.65
N PRO A 146 7.21 -28.83 -13.77
CA PRO A 146 8.53 -28.42 -14.22
C PRO A 146 9.66 -29.08 -13.40
N PRO A 147 10.77 -29.51 -14.02
CA PRO A 147 11.90 -30.07 -13.29
C PRO A 147 12.42 -29.11 -12.20
N GLY A 148 12.73 -29.64 -11.01
CA GLY A 148 13.21 -28.82 -9.88
C GLY A 148 12.12 -28.09 -9.09
N THR A 149 10.83 -28.36 -9.38
CA THR A 149 9.72 -27.83 -8.59
C THR A 149 9.79 -28.29 -7.14
N ARG A 150 9.67 -27.35 -6.19
CA ARG A 150 9.45 -27.64 -4.78
C ARG A 150 7.98 -28.03 -4.58
N ALA A 151 7.69 -29.23 -4.10
CA ALA A 151 6.33 -29.63 -3.73
C ALA A 151 6.04 -29.30 -2.27
N ILE A 152 4.83 -28.83 -2.00
CA ILE A 152 4.25 -28.60 -0.67
C ILE A 152 2.92 -29.35 -0.63
N ASP A 153 2.83 -30.37 0.21
CA ASP A 153 1.57 -31.06 0.47
C ASP A 153 0.70 -30.21 1.41
N ALA A 154 -0.41 -29.70 0.90
CA ALA A 154 -1.39 -28.92 1.63
C ALA A 154 -2.69 -29.72 1.87
N SER A 155 -2.58 -31.05 1.95
CA SER A 155 -3.69 -31.94 2.31
C SER A 155 -4.39 -31.46 3.59
N GLY A 156 -5.72 -31.36 3.50
CA GLY A 156 -6.57 -30.86 4.60
C GLY A 156 -6.64 -29.33 4.74
N GLN A 157 -5.71 -28.60 4.12
CA GLN A 157 -5.69 -27.13 4.17
C GLN A 157 -6.61 -26.51 3.11
N THR A 158 -6.98 -25.26 3.34
CA THR A 158 -7.73 -24.43 2.37
C THR A 158 -6.90 -23.23 1.94
N MET A 159 -6.82 -22.99 0.64
CA MET A 159 -6.25 -21.78 0.05
C MET A 159 -7.35 -20.74 -0.19
N ILE A 160 -7.10 -19.50 0.23
CA ILE A 160 -7.89 -18.30 -0.12
C ILE A 160 -6.96 -17.22 -0.68
N PRO A 161 -7.41 -16.25 -1.49
CA PRO A 161 -6.60 -15.07 -1.80
C PRO A 161 -6.25 -14.32 -0.51
N GLY A 162 -5.17 -13.54 -0.56
CA GLY A 162 -4.87 -12.56 0.51
C GLY A 162 -6.03 -11.59 0.68
N LEU A 163 -6.32 -11.23 1.93
CA LEU A 163 -7.37 -10.25 2.20
C LEU A 163 -6.88 -8.87 1.77
N ILE A 164 -7.83 -8.06 1.27
CA ILE A 164 -7.59 -6.68 0.88
C ILE A 164 -8.47 -5.81 1.76
N ASN A 165 -7.92 -4.90 2.56
CA ASN A 165 -8.69 -3.95 3.37
C ASN A 165 -8.80 -2.60 2.63
N ALA A 166 -10.01 -2.21 2.19
CA ALA A 166 -10.22 -0.94 1.47
C ALA A 166 -10.53 0.27 2.39
N HIS A 167 -10.50 0.09 3.72
CA HIS A 167 -10.72 1.19 4.67
C HIS A 167 -10.02 0.85 5.99
N GLY A 168 -8.80 1.35 6.15
CA GLY A 168 -8.09 1.39 7.43
C GLY A 168 -7.34 2.72 7.55
N HIS A 169 -6.60 2.87 8.64
CA HIS A 169 -5.74 4.02 8.92
C HIS A 169 -4.41 3.52 9.49
N LEU A 170 -3.36 4.29 9.26
CA LEU A 170 -2.01 3.95 9.70
C LEU A 170 -1.48 4.95 10.71
N ALA A 171 -0.89 4.43 11.78
CA ALA A 171 -0.09 5.14 12.77
C ALA A 171 -0.78 6.36 13.40
N LEU A 172 -2.10 6.29 13.58
CA LEU A 172 -2.89 7.27 14.36
C LEU A 172 -2.98 6.89 15.84
N VAL A 173 -2.74 5.62 16.15
CA VAL A 173 -2.92 5.02 17.47
C VAL A 173 -1.63 4.35 17.92
N ASN A 174 -1.27 4.54 19.19
CA ASN A 174 -0.22 3.77 19.83
C ASN A 174 -0.66 3.36 21.24
N GLY A 175 -0.79 2.06 21.46
CA GLY A 175 -1.34 1.54 22.71
C GLY A 175 -2.79 1.99 22.89
N ALA A 176 -3.04 2.74 23.97
CA ALA A 176 -4.37 3.19 24.37
C ALA A 176 -4.70 4.62 23.92
N ALA A 177 -3.78 5.27 23.20
CA ALA A 177 -3.88 6.68 22.85
C ALA A 177 -3.93 6.88 21.34
N ASN A 178 -4.63 7.94 20.91
CA ASN A 178 -4.59 8.46 19.56
C ASN A 178 -3.84 9.80 19.59
N ASP A 179 -2.86 9.98 18.71
CA ASP A 179 -2.07 11.21 18.62
C ASP A 179 -1.39 11.33 17.25
N ALA A 180 -1.35 12.55 16.70
CA ALA A 180 -0.73 12.85 15.42
C ALA A 180 0.78 12.57 15.38
N SER A 181 1.46 12.66 16.52
CA SER A 181 2.89 12.37 16.64
C SER A 181 3.24 10.91 16.43
N TYR A 182 2.26 10.00 16.46
CA TYR A 182 2.49 8.58 16.19
C TYR A 182 2.73 8.28 14.71
N TYR A 183 2.41 9.20 13.80
CA TYR A 183 2.63 9.04 12.37
C TYR A 183 4.12 9.13 12.01
N THR A 184 4.85 8.05 12.30
CA THR A 184 6.29 7.89 12.12
C THR A 184 6.58 6.64 11.31
N GLU A 185 7.73 6.59 10.65
CA GLU A 185 8.12 5.44 9.82
C GLU A 185 8.09 4.12 10.60
N PRO A 186 8.66 4.02 11.83
CA PRO A 186 8.63 2.76 12.58
C PRO A 186 7.21 2.28 12.89
N HIS A 187 6.28 3.19 13.23
CA HIS A 187 4.89 2.82 13.55
C HIS A 187 4.13 2.39 12.29
N VAL A 188 4.23 3.14 11.19
CA VAL A 188 3.59 2.77 9.93
C VAL A 188 4.07 1.39 9.46
N LEU A 189 5.38 1.15 9.44
CA LEU A 189 5.92 -0.14 9.03
C LEU A 189 5.52 -1.28 9.99
N ALA A 190 5.44 -1.02 11.30
CA ALA A 190 4.97 -2.01 12.27
C ALA A 190 3.51 -2.43 12.01
N GLU A 191 2.63 -1.48 11.69
CA GLU A 191 1.22 -1.77 11.38
C GLU A 191 1.05 -2.47 10.03
N LEU A 192 1.76 -2.05 8.97
CA LEU A 192 1.73 -2.74 7.67
C LEU A 192 2.12 -4.22 7.80
N ARG A 193 3.10 -4.52 8.65
CA ARG A 193 3.47 -5.92 8.92
C ARG A 193 2.47 -6.64 9.79
N GLN A 194 1.85 -5.95 10.75
CA GLN A 194 0.74 -6.52 11.50
C GLN A 194 -0.41 -6.93 10.57
N TYR A 195 -0.79 -6.08 9.60
CA TYR A 195 -1.76 -6.46 8.56
C TYR A 195 -1.34 -7.73 7.82
N GLU A 196 -0.10 -7.79 7.33
CA GLU A 196 0.41 -8.95 6.58
C GLU A 196 0.38 -10.24 7.41
N HIS A 197 0.82 -10.20 8.66
CA HIS A 197 0.84 -11.36 9.56
C HIS A 197 -0.56 -11.84 9.97
N TYR A 198 -1.60 -11.03 9.73
CA TYR A 198 -3.01 -11.39 9.85
C TYR A 198 -3.64 -11.70 8.48
N GLY A 199 -2.83 -11.83 7.42
CA GLY A 199 -3.29 -12.25 6.10
C GLY A 199 -3.92 -11.13 5.26
N VAL A 200 -3.80 -9.87 5.67
CA VAL A 200 -4.18 -8.69 4.89
C VAL A 200 -2.97 -8.25 4.10
N LEU A 201 -2.98 -8.49 2.78
CA LEU A 201 -1.79 -8.31 1.93
C LEU A 201 -1.78 -6.96 1.19
N ASP A 202 -2.95 -6.36 1.02
CA ASP A 202 -3.13 -5.05 0.41
C ASP A 202 -4.07 -4.24 1.30
N MET A 203 -3.73 -2.99 1.60
CA MET A 203 -4.57 -2.12 2.42
C MET A 203 -4.62 -0.67 1.93
N LEU A 204 -5.79 -0.03 2.03
CA LEU A 204 -5.99 1.39 1.74
C LEU A 204 -6.07 2.19 3.05
N SER A 205 -5.04 2.99 3.30
CA SER A 205 -5.04 4.00 4.38
C SER A 205 -5.90 5.18 3.94
N LEU A 206 -7.17 5.19 4.37
CA LEU A 206 -8.23 6.01 3.82
C LEU A 206 -8.33 7.39 4.49
N GLY A 207 -7.24 8.15 4.42
CA GLY A 207 -7.13 9.52 4.92
C GLY A 207 -6.27 9.64 6.17
N LEU A 208 -6.01 10.89 6.58
CA LEU A 208 -5.14 11.27 7.70
C LEU A 208 -3.68 10.85 7.53
N ASN A 209 -3.25 10.68 6.28
CA ASN A 209 -1.86 10.36 5.97
C ASN A 209 -1.01 11.64 5.91
N ARG A 210 0.30 11.46 6.10
CA ARG A 210 1.33 12.49 5.89
C ARG A 210 2.25 12.10 4.73
N ASP A 211 3.02 13.06 4.23
CA ASP A 211 3.93 12.89 3.09
C ASP A 211 4.86 11.67 3.20
N LEU A 212 5.23 11.29 4.43
CA LEU A 212 6.01 10.08 4.75
C LEU A 212 5.49 8.82 4.02
N ILE A 213 4.17 8.66 3.87
CA ILE A 213 3.60 7.45 3.27
C ILE A 213 4.03 7.25 1.81
N TYR A 214 4.31 8.33 1.09
CA TYR A 214 4.77 8.26 -0.29
C TYR A 214 6.21 7.75 -0.38
N LEU A 215 7.05 8.01 0.63
CA LEU A 215 8.37 7.40 0.74
C LEU A 215 8.25 5.89 0.97
N ILE A 216 7.36 5.48 1.88
CA ILE A 216 7.10 4.05 2.16
C ILE A 216 6.58 3.33 0.91
N ARG A 217 5.61 3.92 0.19
CA ARG A 217 5.11 3.38 -1.09
C ARG A 217 6.21 3.22 -2.13
N ALA A 218 7.10 4.21 -2.26
CA ALA A 218 8.22 4.14 -3.19
C ALA A 218 9.19 3.00 -2.82
N GLN A 219 9.47 2.81 -1.53
CA GLN A 219 10.31 1.71 -1.05
C GLN A 219 9.65 0.33 -1.25
N GLN A 220 8.33 0.20 -1.03
CA GLN A 220 7.59 -1.04 -1.33
C GLN A 220 7.62 -1.35 -2.83
N THR A 221 7.44 -0.34 -3.68
CA THR A 221 7.51 -0.50 -5.15
C THR A 221 8.90 -0.97 -5.60
N ALA A 222 9.95 -0.54 -4.91
CA ALA A 222 11.32 -1.00 -5.16
C ALA A 222 11.63 -2.41 -4.61
N GLY A 223 10.71 -3.02 -3.84
CA GLY A 223 10.91 -4.32 -3.19
C GLY A 223 11.81 -4.25 -1.95
N ASN A 224 11.97 -3.07 -1.35
CA ASN A 224 12.88 -2.85 -0.22
C ASN A 224 12.22 -3.02 1.16
N LEU A 225 10.90 -3.17 1.20
CA LEU A 225 10.12 -3.27 2.45
C LEU A 225 9.16 -4.45 2.43
N ASP A 226 9.02 -5.07 3.59
CA ASP A 226 8.02 -6.08 3.93
C ASP A 226 6.71 -5.45 4.45
N GLY A 227 5.70 -6.27 4.74
CA GLY A 227 4.38 -5.84 5.17
C GLY A 227 3.37 -5.68 4.04
N ALA A 228 2.11 -5.43 4.40
CA ALA A 228 1.01 -5.24 3.48
C ALA A 228 1.31 -4.09 2.50
N THR A 229 0.97 -4.28 1.23
CA THR A 229 1.11 -3.24 0.19
C THR A 229 0.13 -2.11 0.49
N VAL A 230 0.63 -0.87 0.61
CA VAL A 230 -0.19 0.28 0.99
C VAL A 230 -0.70 1.10 -0.21
N PHE A 231 -1.99 1.35 -0.21
CA PHE A 231 -2.71 2.33 -1.02
C PHE A 231 -3.14 3.48 -0.11
N VAL A 232 -3.28 4.69 -0.67
CA VAL A 232 -3.38 5.90 0.15
C VAL A 232 -4.46 6.84 -0.37
N ALA A 233 -5.26 7.40 0.54
CA ALA A 233 -6.21 8.47 0.27
C ALA A 233 -5.75 9.82 0.83
N ASP A 234 -4.51 10.21 0.48
CA ASP A 234 -3.75 11.37 0.96
C ASP A 234 -4.07 11.80 2.41
N ARG A 235 -4.05 13.10 2.69
CA ARG A 235 -4.50 13.71 3.94
C ARG A 235 -6.02 13.53 4.14
N GLY A 236 -6.77 13.58 3.04
CA GLY A 236 -8.23 13.66 3.08
C GLY A 236 -8.71 15.10 3.37
N ILE A 237 -10.00 15.32 3.17
CA ILE A 237 -10.62 16.65 3.13
C ILE A 237 -11.82 16.68 4.08
N GLY A 238 -11.72 17.48 5.14
CA GLY A 238 -12.81 17.82 6.04
C GLY A 238 -13.31 19.24 5.78
N VAL A 239 -13.75 19.91 6.85
CA VAL A 239 -14.03 21.35 6.87
C VAL A 239 -13.51 21.95 8.18
N PRO A 240 -13.29 23.28 8.26
CA PRO A 240 -12.81 23.90 9.50
C PRO A 240 -13.68 23.55 10.72
N GLY A 241 -13.07 22.90 11.72
CA GLY A 241 -13.74 22.46 12.94
C GLY A 241 -14.71 21.29 12.76
N GLY A 242 -14.79 20.69 11.57
CA GLY A 242 -15.65 19.55 11.25
C GLY A 242 -15.00 18.19 11.52
N ALA A 243 -15.62 17.14 10.98
CA ALA A 243 -15.09 15.78 11.00
C ALA A 243 -13.81 15.64 10.14
N PRO A 244 -12.90 14.70 10.48
CA PRO A 244 -13.00 13.71 11.56
C PRO A 244 -12.62 14.27 12.95
N PRO A 245 -13.31 13.88 14.04
CA PRO A 245 -13.09 14.42 15.38
C PRO A 245 -11.95 13.69 16.13
N ILE A 246 -10.84 13.43 15.45
CA ILE A 246 -9.68 12.76 16.04
C ILE A 246 -8.44 13.67 16.01
N PRO A 247 -7.51 13.52 16.96
CA PRO A 247 -6.24 14.25 16.94
C PRO A 247 -5.53 14.08 15.59
N HIS A 248 -5.17 15.20 14.97
CA HIS A 248 -4.45 15.23 13.71
C HIS A 248 -3.53 16.45 13.66
N ALA A 249 -2.43 16.35 12.92
CA ALA A 249 -1.56 17.47 12.62
C ALA A 249 -2.13 18.31 11.46
N ASP A 250 -1.67 19.56 11.34
CA ASP A 250 -2.07 20.47 10.26
C ASP A 250 -1.80 19.90 8.86
N ASP A 251 -0.81 19.01 8.73
CA ASP A 251 -0.43 18.34 7.48
C ASP A 251 -1.06 16.94 7.31
N GLN A 252 -2.07 16.59 8.11
CA GLN A 252 -2.85 15.35 7.99
C GLN A 252 -4.26 15.56 7.47
N LEU A 253 -4.81 16.78 7.47
CA LEU A 253 -6.19 17.03 7.07
C LEU A 253 -6.32 18.37 6.35
N TYR A 254 -6.89 18.35 5.15
CA TYR A 254 -7.33 19.57 4.49
C TYR A 254 -8.65 20.07 5.08
N ALA A 255 -8.78 21.38 5.24
CA ALA A 255 -9.98 22.02 5.78
C ALA A 255 -10.40 23.24 4.93
N PRO A 256 -10.78 23.03 3.66
CA PRO A 256 -11.18 24.12 2.77
C PRO A 256 -12.47 24.79 3.26
N LYS A 257 -12.55 26.10 3.10
CA LYS A 257 -13.74 26.91 3.44
C LYS A 257 -14.73 27.03 2.28
N ASN A 258 -14.30 26.71 1.07
CA ASN A 258 -15.05 26.91 -0.16
C ASN A 258 -14.57 25.95 -1.26
N ALA A 259 -15.34 25.89 -2.35
CA ALA A 259 -15.06 25.04 -3.50
C ALA A 259 -13.69 25.28 -4.13
N ASP A 260 -13.22 26.53 -4.21
CA ASP A 260 -11.94 26.84 -4.87
C ASP A 260 -10.74 26.39 -4.03
N GLU A 261 -10.83 26.47 -2.70
CA GLU A 261 -9.86 25.85 -1.80
C GLU A 261 -9.87 24.32 -1.97
N ALA A 262 -11.05 23.72 -1.99
CA ALA A 262 -11.19 22.27 -2.12
C ALA A 262 -10.58 21.72 -3.42
N ARG A 263 -10.72 22.43 -4.55
CA ARG A 263 -10.07 22.03 -5.81
C ARG A 263 -8.54 22.10 -5.72
N ARG A 264 -7.99 23.13 -5.06
CA ARG A 264 -6.53 23.22 -4.86
C ARG A 264 -5.99 22.10 -3.98
N ASP A 265 -6.74 21.71 -2.96
CA ASP A 265 -6.36 20.59 -2.09
C ASP A 265 -6.35 19.26 -2.88
N VAL A 266 -7.32 19.07 -3.79
CA VAL A 266 -7.33 17.94 -4.71
C VAL A 266 -6.14 17.98 -5.68
N ASP A 267 -5.84 19.13 -6.30
CA ASP A 267 -4.69 19.29 -7.18
C ASP A 267 -3.38 18.93 -6.47
N GLU A 268 -3.22 19.36 -5.21
CA GLU A 268 -2.05 19.07 -4.41
C GLU A 268 -1.94 17.56 -4.12
N ALA A 269 -3.02 16.92 -3.67
CA ALA A 269 -3.07 15.47 -3.43
C ALA A 269 -2.81 14.66 -4.70
N ALA A 270 -3.39 15.07 -5.84
CA ALA A 270 -3.17 14.44 -7.14
C ALA A 270 -1.71 14.56 -7.60
N SER A 271 -1.06 15.69 -7.32
CA SER A 271 0.36 15.90 -7.65
C SER A 271 1.31 14.94 -6.92
N ARG A 272 0.89 14.36 -5.79
CA ARG A 272 1.61 13.30 -5.07
C ARG A 272 1.28 11.89 -5.55
N HIS A 273 0.42 11.73 -6.55
CA HIS A 273 -0.06 10.45 -7.05
C HIS A 273 -0.78 9.63 -5.95
N THR A 274 -1.66 10.28 -5.19
CA THR A 274 -2.60 9.59 -4.30
C THR A 274 -3.46 8.57 -5.07
N ASN A 275 -3.87 7.49 -4.42
CA ASN A 275 -4.78 6.51 -5.03
C ASN A 275 -6.24 6.94 -4.94
N PHE A 276 -6.59 7.67 -3.87
CA PHE A 276 -7.95 8.12 -3.57
C PHE A 276 -7.93 9.54 -3.01
N ILE A 277 -9.10 10.19 -3.02
CA ILE A 277 -9.40 11.33 -2.14
C ILE A 277 -10.44 10.87 -1.12
N LYS A 278 -10.25 11.24 0.15
CA LYS A 278 -11.23 11.01 1.21
C LYS A 278 -11.93 12.31 1.57
N VAL A 279 -13.25 12.29 1.72
CA VAL A 279 -14.03 13.39 2.31
C VAL A 279 -14.81 12.93 3.55
N TRP A 280 -15.05 13.82 4.51
CA TRP A 280 -15.94 13.57 5.66
C TRP A 280 -17.20 14.42 5.59
N VAL A 281 -18.34 13.76 5.35
CA VAL A 281 -19.67 14.39 5.28
C VAL A 281 -20.53 13.86 6.44
N ASP A 282 -20.24 14.38 7.63
CA ASP A 282 -20.99 14.09 8.86
C ASP A 282 -20.87 15.29 9.82
N ASP A 283 -21.95 15.55 10.54
CA ASP A 283 -22.06 16.60 11.57
C ASP A 283 -22.06 16.03 12.99
N LEU A 284 -21.86 14.72 13.15
CA LEU A 284 -21.75 14.02 14.43
C LEU A 284 -23.00 14.26 15.31
N HIS A 285 -24.17 14.09 14.69
CA HIS A 285 -25.49 14.39 15.28
C HIS A 285 -25.67 15.88 15.60
N GLY A 286 -25.28 16.74 14.67
CA GLY A 286 -25.38 18.20 14.77
C GLY A 286 -24.38 18.86 15.73
N LYS A 287 -23.34 18.14 16.17
CA LYS A 287 -22.31 18.64 17.08
C LYS A 287 -21.18 19.39 16.37
N LEU A 288 -20.93 19.09 15.09
CA LEU A 288 -19.85 19.65 14.29
C LEU A 288 -20.36 20.33 13.02
N PRO A 289 -19.61 21.29 12.46
CA PRO A 289 -19.86 21.82 11.13
C PRO A 289 -19.87 20.71 10.08
N LYS A 290 -20.91 20.69 9.24
CA LYS A 290 -21.05 19.76 8.13
C LYS A 290 -20.42 20.32 6.86
N MET A 291 -19.72 19.47 6.12
CA MET A 291 -19.29 19.79 4.76
C MET A 291 -20.51 20.10 3.88
N GLN A 292 -20.49 21.27 3.25
CA GLN A 292 -21.58 21.71 2.37
C GLN A 292 -21.50 21.02 1.00
N PRO A 293 -22.64 20.81 0.31
CA PRO A 293 -22.68 20.15 -0.99
C PRO A 293 -21.76 20.74 -2.05
N GLU A 294 -21.60 22.05 -2.06
CA GLU A 294 -20.75 22.74 -3.02
C GLU A 294 -19.27 22.39 -2.86
N ILE A 295 -18.84 22.02 -1.63
CA ILE A 295 -17.46 21.63 -1.33
C ILE A 295 -17.20 20.21 -1.84
N TYR A 296 -17.99 19.21 -1.43
CA TYR A 296 -17.73 17.84 -1.89
C TYR A 296 -18.00 17.68 -3.40
N ALA A 297 -18.93 18.43 -3.98
CA ALA A 297 -19.14 18.42 -5.43
C ALA A 297 -17.91 18.94 -6.17
N ALA A 298 -17.26 19.99 -5.65
CA ALA A 298 -16.01 20.50 -6.20
C ALA A 298 -14.85 19.52 -6.04
N VAL A 299 -14.77 18.81 -4.90
CA VAL A 299 -13.79 17.74 -4.69
C VAL A 299 -13.98 16.62 -5.71
N ILE A 300 -15.20 16.13 -5.88
CA ILE A 300 -15.51 15.02 -6.79
C ILE A 300 -15.22 15.41 -8.24
N ASP A 301 -15.71 16.57 -8.69
CA ASP A 301 -15.47 17.07 -10.05
C ASP A 301 -13.97 17.21 -10.34
N GLU A 302 -13.19 17.80 -9.43
CA GLU A 302 -11.75 17.98 -9.65
C GLU A 302 -10.98 16.67 -9.58
N ALA A 303 -11.31 15.78 -8.65
CA ALA A 303 -10.65 14.49 -8.52
C ALA A 303 -10.87 13.63 -9.77
N HIS A 304 -12.07 13.67 -10.36
CA HIS A 304 -12.38 12.97 -11.60
C HIS A 304 -11.62 13.54 -12.82
N LYS A 305 -11.34 14.84 -12.89
CA LYS A 305 -10.45 15.42 -13.91
C LYS A 305 -9.01 14.91 -13.78
N GLN A 306 -8.58 14.62 -12.55
CA GLN A 306 -7.28 14.03 -12.24
C GLN A 306 -7.28 12.49 -12.31
N HIS A 307 -8.42 11.88 -12.65
CA HIS A 307 -8.62 10.42 -12.65
C HIS A 307 -8.38 9.74 -11.29
N VAL A 308 -8.70 10.43 -10.19
CA VAL A 308 -8.60 9.92 -8.83
C VAL A 308 -10.00 9.67 -8.26
N PRO A 309 -10.31 8.44 -7.80
CA PRO A 309 -11.61 8.14 -7.18
C PRO A 309 -11.77 8.80 -5.80
N VAL A 310 -13.02 9.10 -5.42
CA VAL A 310 -13.38 9.74 -4.16
C VAL A 310 -14.17 8.81 -3.25
N ALA A 311 -13.71 8.69 -2.00
CA ALA A 311 -14.42 8.01 -0.92
C ALA A 311 -15.00 9.03 0.07
N ALA A 312 -16.26 8.88 0.45
CA ALA A 312 -16.91 9.74 1.43
C ALA A 312 -17.27 8.97 2.70
N HIS A 313 -16.86 9.46 3.86
CA HIS A 313 -17.49 9.08 5.12
C HIS A 313 -18.92 9.63 5.14
N VAL A 314 -19.89 8.78 5.49
CA VAL A 314 -21.31 9.13 5.57
C VAL A 314 -21.99 8.45 6.75
N TYR A 315 -23.03 9.08 7.29
CA TYR A 315 -23.94 8.50 8.30
C TYR A 315 -25.40 8.49 7.81
N ALA A 316 -25.87 9.60 7.25
CA ALA A 316 -27.29 9.77 6.92
C ALA A 316 -27.66 9.39 5.48
N LEU A 317 -28.84 8.82 5.28
CA LEU A 317 -29.39 8.48 3.96
C LEU A 317 -29.48 9.69 3.03
N ALA A 318 -29.87 10.85 3.56
CA ALA A 318 -30.00 12.08 2.77
C ALA A 318 -28.65 12.51 2.16
N ASP A 319 -27.57 12.47 2.95
CA ASP A 319 -26.22 12.81 2.48
C ASP A 319 -25.71 11.77 1.48
N ALA A 320 -25.95 10.47 1.73
CA ALA A 320 -25.58 9.40 0.82
C ALA A 320 -26.20 9.60 -0.58
N LYS A 321 -27.48 10.01 -0.66
CA LYS A 321 -28.14 10.30 -1.94
C LYS A 321 -27.49 11.48 -2.67
N LEU A 322 -27.18 12.56 -1.96
CA LEU A 322 -26.54 13.73 -2.55
C LEU A 322 -25.12 13.41 -3.04
N LEU A 323 -24.35 12.65 -2.27
CA LEU A 323 -23.01 12.21 -2.64
C LEU A 323 -23.03 11.30 -3.88
N VAL A 324 -23.96 10.34 -3.95
CA VAL A 324 -24.11 9.47 -5.12
C VAL A 324 -24.56 10.27 -6.34
N ALA A 325 -25.48 11.22 -6.17
CA ALA A 325 -25.90 12.13 -7.25
C ALA A 325 -24.75 13.03 -7.75
N ALA A 326 -23.83 13.42 -6.85
CA ALA A 326 -22.62 14.16 -7.18
C ALA A 326 -21.53 13.29 -7.82
N GLY A 327 -21.70 11.97 -7.85
CA GLY A 327 -20.79 11.03 -8.52
C GLY A 327 -19.71 10.41 -7.63
N VAL A 328 -19.91 10.35 -6.31
CA VAL A 328 -18.93 9.70 -5.41
C VAL A 328 -18.69 8.23 -5.81
N ASP A 329 -17.43 7.79 -5.72
CA ASP A 329 -17.02 6.43 -6.11
C ASP A 329 -17.23 5.42 -4.97
N VAL A 330 -17.02 5.85 -3.72
CA VAL A 330 -17.14 4.98 -2.53
C VAL A 330 -17.91 5.69 -1.42
N LEU A 331 -18.97 5.06 -0.91
CA LEU A 331 -19.52 5.37 0.41
C LEU A 331 -18.77 4.52 1.45
N GLY A 332 -18.01 5.20 2.29
CA GLY A 332 -17.32 4.63 3.43
C GLY A 332 -18.20 4.68 4.67
N HIS A 333 -18.21 3.56 5.39
CA HIS A 333 -19.15 3.23 6.45
C HIS A 333 -20.58 3.02 5.97
N SER A 334 -21.42 2.58 6.90
CA SER A 334 -22.82 2.33 6.66
C SER A 334 -23.69 3.58 6.79
N VAL A 335 -24.74 3.65 5.97
CA VAL A 335 -25.90 4.50 6.24
C VAL A 335 -26.62 3.91 7.45
N ARG A 336 -26.79 4.69 8.52
CA ARG A 336 -27.15 4.19 9.86
C ARG A 336 -28.29 4.94 10.54
N ASP A 337 -28.61 6.15 10.08
CA ASP A 337 -29.77 6.92 10.58
C ASP A 337 -31.10 6.21 10.32
N GLN A 338 -31.21 5.53 9.17
CA GLN A 338 -32.41 4.83 8.75
C GLN A 338 -32.12 3.74 7.69
N ARG A 339 -33.17 2.99 7.37
CA ARG A 339 -33.11 1.96 6.33
C ARG A 339 -32.91 2.61 4.96
N VAL A 340 -31.98 2.07 4.16
CA VAL A 340 -31.77 2.53 2.78
C VAL A 340 -32.97 2.24 1.90
N ASP A 341 -33.26 3.14 0.97
CA ASP A 341 -34.41 3.05 0.09
C ASP A 341 -34.05 2.62 -1.34
N PRO A 342 -35.05 2.25 -2.17
CA PRO A 342 -34.80 1.85 -3.54
C PRO A 342 -34.13 2.95 -4.39
N GLU A 343 -34.36 4.23 -4.08
CA GLU A 343 -33.77 5.33 -4.82
C GLU A 343 -32.25 5.34 -4.68
N LEU A 344 -31.72 5.29 -3.46
CA LEU A 344 -30.27 5.22 -3.23
C LEU A 344 -29.68 3.96 -3.88
N ILE A 345 -30.33 2.80 -3.69
CA ILE A 345 -29.87 1.53 -4.27
C ILE A 345 -29.74 1.63 -5.79
N GLN A 346 -30.75 2.16 -6.48
CA GLN A 346 -30.73 2.28 -7.94
C GLN A 346 -29.69 3.30 -8.40
N ALA A 347 -29.55 4.41 -7.68
CA ALA A 347 -28.52 5.41 -7.97
C ALA A 347 -27.12 4.80 -7.86
N MET A 348 -26.80 4.12 -6.75
CA MET A 348 -25.49 3.47 -6.56
C MET A 348 -25.20 2.44 -7.65
N LYS A 349 -26.19 1.63 -8.04
CA LYS A 349 -26.03 0.66 -9.14
C LYS A 349 -25.75 1.33 -10.48
N LYS A 350 -26.47 2.41 -10.78
CA LYS A 350 -26.31 3.17 -12.04
C LYS A 350 -24.94 3.82 -12.12
N HIS A 351 -24.47 4.41 -11.02
CA HIS A 351 -23.17 5.07 -10.95
C HIS A 351 -22.00 4.10 -10.76
N GLY A 352 -22.27 2.88 -10.27
CA GLY A 352 -21.22 1.92 -9.92
C GLY A 352 -20.51 2.24 -8.61
N THR A 353 -21.12 3.07 -7.75
CA THR A 353 -20.61 3.45 -6.43
C THR A 353 -20.47 2.23 -5.53
N PHE A 354 -19.32 2.08 -4.90
CA PHE A 354 -19.06 1.04 -3.90
C PHE A 354 -19.62 1.43 -2.53
N TYR A 355 -20.03 0.42 -1.77
CA TYR A 355 -20.43 0.53 -0.37
C TYR A 355 -19.44 -0.26 0.49
N ILE A 356 -18.78 0.39 1.46
CA ILE A 356 -17.92 -0.28 2.45
C ILE A 356 -18.60 -0.16 3.81
N PRO A 357 -19.16 -1.24 4.38
CA PRO A 357 -20.03 -1.17 5.54
C PRO A 357 -19.34 -0.75 6.84
N THR A 358 -18.09 -1.19 7.06
CA THR A 358 -17.31 -1.00 8.31
C THR A 358 -18.16 -1.24 9.56
N LEU A 359 -18.78 -2.42 9.68
CA LEU A 359 -19.69 -2.75 10.79
C LEU A 359 -19.00 -2.61 12.15
N GLU A 360 -17.69 -2.86 12.21
CA GLU A 360 -16.89 -2.67 13.42
C GLU A 360 -16.87 -1.27 14.01
N LEU A 361 -17.17 -0.25 13.20
CA LEU A 361 -17.20 1.13 13.65
C LEU A 361 -18.10 1.28 14.88
N ASP A 362 -19.28 0.66 14.87
CA ASP A 362 -20.18 0.70 16.02
C ASP A 362 -19.98 -0.48 16.98
N ALA A 363 -19.64 -1.67 16.46
CA ALA A 363 -19.54 -2.88 17.29
C ALA A 363 -18.47 -2.76 18.38
N THR A 364 -17.30 -2.18 18.05
CA THR A 364 -16.14 -2.17 18.95
C THR A 364 -16.34 -1.29 20.19
N PHE A 365 -17.33 -0.39 20.22
CA PHE A 365 -17.66 0.42 21.40
C PHE A 365 -18.16 -0.41 22.59
N PHE A 366 -18.78 -1.57 22.34
CA PHE A 366 -19.34 -2.43 23.39
C PHE A 366 -18.90 -3.89 23.32
N LEU A 367 -18.34 -4.34 22.19
CA LEU A 367 -17.97 -5.74 21.94
C LEU A 367 -17.18 -6.37 23.09
N PHE A 368 -16.08 -5.75 23.51
CA PHE A 368 -15.20 -6.33 24.53
C PHE A 368 -15.79 -6.29 25.94
N ALA A 369 -16.76 -5.40 26.19
CA ALA A 369 -17.48 -5.36 27.46
C ALA A 369 -18.60 -6.40 27.52
N ASP A 370 -19.25 -6.69 26.39
CA ASP A 370 -20.28 -7.73 26.28
C ASP A 370 -19.69 -9.13 26.20
N HIS A 371 -18.52 -9.24 25.57
CA HIS A 371 -17.82 -10.49 25.27
C HIS A 371 -16.40 -10.51 25.86
N PRO A 372 -16.25 -10.42 27.20
CA PRO A 372 -14.94 -10.41 27.85
C PRO A 372 -14.15 -11.70 27.61
N GLU A 373 -14.79 -12.80 27.21
CA GLU A 373 -14.13 -14.04 26.80
C GLU A 373 -13.21 -13.85 25.58
N LEU A 374 -13.51 -12.89 24.70
CA LEU A 374 -12.65 -12.56 23.56
C LEU A 374 -11.28 -12.06 24.02
N LEU A 375 -11.20 -11.44 25.20
CA LEU A 375 -9.94 -10.99 25.78
C LEU A 375 -9.02 -12.15 26.16
N ASN A 376 -9.48 -13.40 26.10
CA ASN A 376 -8.65 -14.60 26.27
C ASN A 376 -8.27 -15.27 24.94
N ASP A 377 -8.78 -14.78 23.80
CA ASP A 377 -8.44 -15.29 22.47
C ASP A 377 -6.98 -14.95 22.14
N PRO A 378 -6.09 -15.95 21.93
CA PRO A 378 -4.71 -15.69 21.53
C PRO A 378 -4.60 -14.88 20.25
N PHE A 379 -5.57 -14.99 19.33
CA PHE A 379 -5.61 -14.23 18.09
C PHE A 379 -5.84 -12.73 18.35
N LEU A 380 -6.74 -12.37 19.28
CA LEU A 380 -6.93 -10.99 19.72
C LEU A 380 -5.71 -10.49 20.50
N ILE A 381 -5.24 -11.26 21.48
CA ILE A 381 -4.14 -10.87 22.39
C ILE A 381 -2.89 -10.47 21.60
N ARG A 382 -2.59 -11.14 20.48
CA ARG A 382 -1.46 -10.81 19.60
C ARG A 382 -1.66 -9.54 18.77
N ALA A 383 -2.88 -9.04 18.61
CA ALA A 383 -3.15 -7.79 17.90
C ALA A 383 -3.18 -6.60 18.88
N THR A 384 -3.50 -6.87 20.14
CA THR A 384 -3.73 -5.84 21.16
C THR A 384 -2.44 -5.45 21.87
N PRO A 385 -2.06 -4.16 21.87
CA PRO A 385 -0.97 -3.67 22.73
C PRO A 385 -1.24 -3.97 24.21
N ALA A 386 -0.19 -4.34 24.96
CA ALA A 386 -0.32 -4.75 26.37
C ALA A 386 -1.06 -3.73 27.26
N ALA A 387 -0.82 -2.44 27.04
CA ALA A 387 -1.50 -1.36 27.77
C ALA A 387 -3.01 -1.31 27.49
N GLU A 388 -3.42 -1.46 26.23
CA GLU A 388 -4.85 -1.50 25.89
C GLU A 388 -5.50 -2.78 26.41
N LEU A 389 -4.82 -3.93 26.31
CA LEU A 389 -5.33 -5.19 26.87
C LEU A 389 -5.53 -5.12 28.39
N ALA A 390 -4.60 -4.47 29.11
CA ALA A 390 -4.73 -4.26 30.56
C ALA A 390 -5.93 -3.37 30.91
N LYS A 391 -6.17 -2.31 30.11
CA LYS A 391 -7.33 -1.43 30.26
C LYS A 391 -8.63 -2.19 30.02
N LEU A 392 -8.73 -2.97 28.93
CA LEU A 392 -9.90 -3.79 28.59
C LEU A 392 -10.22 -4.82 29.68
N ARG A 393 -9.20 -5.40 30.32
CA ARG A 393 -9.35 -6.37 31.42
C ARG A 393 -9.57 -5.73 32.79
N SER A 394 -9.58 -4.39 32.89
CA SER A 394 -9.69 -3.72 34.18
C SER A 394 -11.09 -3.92 34.79
N PRO A 395 -11.22 -4.06 36.13
CA PRO A 395 -12.49 -4.30 36.80
C PRO A 395 -13.59 -3.24 36.54
N GLY A 396 -13.20 -2.04 36.07
CA GLY A 396 -14.11 -0.93 35.78
C GLY A 396 -14.48 -0.78 34.30
N TYR A 397 -13.82 -1.49 33.38
CA TYR A 397 -14.04 -1.27 31.94
C TYR A 397 -15.48 -1.54 31.53
N LYS A 398 -16.03 -2.71 31.89
CA LYS A 398 -17.43 -3.03 31.59
C LYS A 398 -18.40 -2.00 32.17
N ALA A 399 -18.22 -1.62 33.43
CA ALA A 399 -19.08 -0.61 34.07
C ALA A 399 -18.98 0.76 33.37
N SER A 400 -17.80 1.12 32.85
CA SER A 400 -17.62 2.36 32.08
C SER A 400 -18.39 2.32 30.76
N VAL A 401 -18.39 1.18 30.06
CA VAL A 401 -19.17 1.01 28.82
C VAL A 401 -20.67 0.99 29.14
N ASP A 402 -21.10 0.23 30.14
CA ASP A 402 -22.52 0.10 30.50
C ASP A 402 -23.15 1.44 30.95
N SER A 403 -22.33 2.38 31.45
CA SER A 403 -22.77 3.71 31.88
C SER A 403 -22.68 4.78 30.80
N ASP A 404 -22.06 4.51 29.65
CA ASP A 404 -21.96 5.47 28.56
C ASP A 404 -23.31 5.55 27.79
N PRO A 405 -23.97 6.73 27.77
CA PRO A 405 -25.28 6.87 27.15
C PRO A 405 -25.26 6.71 25.61
N THR A 406 -24.08 6.76 24.98
CA THR A 406 -23.94 6.60 23.52
C THR A 406 -24.03 5.14 23.07
N ILE A 407 -23.79 4.17 23.97
CA ILE A 407 -23.77 2.74 23.63
C ILE A 407 -25.11 2.25 23.08
N ALA A 408 -26.23 2.76 23.60
CA ALA A 408 -27.55 2.41 23.07
C ALA A 408 -27.71 2.82 21.59
N GLN A 409 -27.12 3.97 21.21
CA GLN A 409 -27.14 4.45 19.83
C GLN A 409 -26.21 3.62 18.94
N HIS A 410 -24.98 3.30 19.39
CA HIS A 410 -24.07 2.41 18.64
C HIS A 410 -24.67 1.03 18.38
N ARG A 411 -25.39 0.44 19.35
CA ARG A 411 -26.10 -0.83 19.13
C ARG A 411 -27.16 -0.72 18.04
N LYS A 412 -27.95 0.35 18.06
CA LYS A 412 -28.97 0.61 17.04
C LYS A 412 -28.34 0.83 15.66
N ASP A 413 -27.25 1.59 15.62
CA ASP A 413 -26.50 1.89 14.41
C ASP A 413 -25.87 0.62 13.81
N LEU A 414 -25.30 -0.27 14.61
CA LEU A 414 -24.80 -1.57 14.16
C LEU A 414 -25.90 -2.43 13.52
N GLU A 415 -27.07 -2.53 14.16
CA GLU A 415 -28.18 -3.33 13.61
C GLU A 415 -28.74 -2.72 12.31
N MET A 416 -28.77 -1.39 12.22
CA MET A 416 -29.12 -0.70 10.97
C MET A 416 -28.07 -0.94 9.89
N ALA A 417 -26.78 -0.85 10.23
CA ALA A 417 -25.66 -1.11 9.33
C ALA A 417 -25.71 -2.53 8.76
N LYS A 418 -25.93 -3.55 9.61
CA LYS A 418 -26.14 -4.95 9.20
C LYS A 418 -27.33 -5.09 8.26
N THR A 419 -28.45 -4.47 8.61
CA THR A 419 -29.66 -4.47 7.77
C THR A 419 -29.39 -3.87 6.39
N ASN A 420 -28.76 -2.69 6.35
CA ASN A 420 -28.50 -1.96 5.11
C ASN A 420 -27.43 -2.64 4.25
N LEU A 421 -26.39 -3.22 4.84
CA LEU A 421 -25.42 -4.06 4.13
C LEU A 421 -26.13 -5.19 3.38
N ARG A 422 -26.99 -5.96 4.07
CA ARG A 422 -27.72 -7.07 3.45
C ARG A 422 -28.58 -6.58 2.29
N LEU A 423 -29.29 -5.47 2.46
CA LEU A 423 -30.16 -4.92 1.41
C LEU A 423 -29.37 -4.49 0.18
N MET A 424 -28.30 -3.72 0.38
CA MET A 424 -27.41 -3.24 -0.69
C MET A 424 -26.80 -4.42 -1.45
N TYR A 425 -26.23 -5.38 -0.73
CA TYR A 425 -25.61 -6.56 -1.32
C TYR A 425 -26.60 -7.38 -2.15
N ARG A 426 -27.77 -7.71 -1.58
CA ARG A 426 -28.80 -8.53 -2.26
C ARG A 426 -29.42 -7.80 -3.45
N ALA A 427 -29.44 -6.47 -3.46
CA ALA A 427 -29.91 -5.67 -4.60
C ALA A 427 -28.87 -5.57 -5.74
N GLY A 428 -27.64 -6.04 -5.53
CA GLY A 428 -26.55 -6.01 -6.51
C GLY A 428 -25.77 -4.70 -6.52
N VAL A 429 -25.75 -3.94 -5.42
CA VAL A 429 -24.79 -2.84 -5.22
C VAL A 429 -23.39 -3.45 -5.05
N ARG A 430 -22.37 -2.76 -5.56
CA ARG A 430 -20.98 -3.17 -5.36
C ARG A 430 -20.61 -2.98 -3.90
N VAL A 431 -20.33 -4.07 -3.20
CA VAL A 431 -19.92 -4.03 -1.80
C VAL A 431 -18.45 -4.37 -1.71
N GLY A 432 -17.70 -3.44 -1.11
CA GLY A 432 -16.31 -3.64 -0.71
C GLY A 432 -16.23 -4.06 0.75
N PHE A 433 -15.01 -4.25 1.21
CA PHE A 433 -14.68 -4.66 2.57
C PHE A 433 -13.71 -3.67 3.20
N GLY A 434 -13.93 -3.33 4.46
CA GLY A 434 -13.04 -2.48 5.23
C GLY A 434 -13.57 -2.28 6.63
N THR A 435 -12.70 -1.84 7.53
CA THR A 435 -12.89 -2.03 8.97
C THR A 435 -12.76 -0.74 9.77
N ASP A 436 -12.15 0.29 9.16
CA ASP A 436 -11.71 1.50 9.83
C ASP A 436 -10.70 1.19 10.96
N SER A 437 -9.93 0.10 10.80
CA SER A 437 -8.86 -0.30 11.72
C SER A 437 -7.74 0.73 11.76
N GLY A 438 -7.11 0.88 12.93
CA GLY A 438 -6.09 1.90 13.18
C GLY A 438 -6.64 3.30 13.47
N ALA A 439 -7.93 3.58 13.26
CA ALA A 439 -8.51 4.88 13.60
C ALA A 439 -8.70 5.10 15.11
N THR A 440 -8.88 4.01 15.87
CA THR A 440 -9.12 4.04 17.33
C THR A 440 -8.43 2.86 18.02
N PRO A 441 -8.08 2.96 19.32
CA PRO A 441 -7.46 1.86 20.08
C PRO A 441 -8.19 0.51 20.03
N LEU A 442 -9.51 0.51 19.83
CA LEU A 442 -10.33 -0.70 19.83
C LEU A 442 -10.45 -1.40 18.47
N ARG A 443 -10.10 -0.72 17.37
CA ARG A 443 -10.18 -1.26 16.01
C ARG A 443 -8.79 -1.66 15.55
N LEU A 444 -8.38 -2.83 16.02
CA LEU A 444 -7.01 -3.31 15.94
C LEU A 444 -6.66 -3.79 14.51
N PRO A 445 -5.62 -3.23 13.86
CA PRO A 445 -5.12 -3.71 12.58
C PRO A 445 -4.88 -5.23 12.56
N GLY A 446 -5.28 -5.90 11.50
CA GLY A 446 -5.21 -7.35 11.35
C GLY A 446 -6.40 -8.08 11.98
N TYR A 447 -6.67 -7.85 13.27
CA TYR A 447 -7.78 -8.54 13.97
C TYR A 447 -9.15 -8.08 13.44
N ALA A 448 -9.31 -6.78 13.26
CA ALA A 448 -10.52 -6.16 12.74
C ALA A 448 -10.92 -6.76 11.38
N GLU A 449 -9.97 -7.14 10.53
CA GLU A 449 -10.35 -7.70 9.22
C GLU A 449 -11.04 -9.06 9.35
N HIS A 450 -10.72 -9.84 10.37
CA HIS A 450 -11.41 -11.10 10.63
C HIS A 450 -12.73 -10.93 11.38
N LEU A 451 -12.87 -9.90 12.22
CA LEU A 451 -14.12 -9.63 12.91
C LEU A 451 -15.14 -9.00 11.95
N GLU A 452 -14.75 -8.10 11.04
CA GLU A 452 -15.64 -7.57 10.00
C GLU A 452 -16.18 -8.69 9.10
N LEU A 453 -15.34 -9.67 8.72
CA LEU A 453 -15.82 -10.86 7.99
C LEU A 453 -16.91 -11.62 8.77
N GLN A 454 -16.77 -11.75 10.09
CA GLN A 454 -17.79 -12.36 10.95
C GLN A 454 -19.07 -11.52 10.99
N LEU A 455 -18.95 -10.21 11.19
CA LEU A 455 -20.08 -9.29 11.22
C LEU A 455 -20.84 -9.24 9.88
N MET A 456 -20.14 -9.34 8.75
CA MET A 456 -20.76 -9.43 7.42
C MET A 456 -21.55 -10.73 7.26
N VAL A 457 -21.06 -11.85 7.80
CA VAL A 457 -21.80 -13.12 7.81
C VAL A 457 -23.03 -13.03 8.74
N GLU A 458 -22.89 -12.44 9.92
CA GLU A 458 -24.01 -12.15 10.82
C GLU A 458 -25.06 -11.24 10.18
N ALA A 459 -24.66 -10.28 9.35
CA ALA A 459 -25.57 -9.44 8.58
C ALA A 459 -26.35 -10.23 7.52
N GLY A 460 -25.96 -11.47 7.21
CA GLY A 460 -26.68 -12.37 6.30
C GLY A 460 -26.03 -12.57 4.93
N LEU A 461 -24.73 -12.27 4.81
CA LEU A 461 -23.91 -12.80 3.70
C LEU A 461 -23.47 -14.23 4.03
N THR A 462 -23.22 -15.04 3.02
CA THR A 462 -22.51 -16.31 3.21
C THR A 462 -21.01 -16.05 3.40
N PRO A 463 -20.25 -16.99 3.99
CA PRO A 463 -18.80 -16.82 4.12
C PRO A 463 -18.07 -16.58 2.80
N LEU A 464 -18.51 -17.21 1.70
CA LEU A 464 -17.93 -17.00 0.37
C LEU A 464 -18.25 -15.61 -0.19
N GLU A 465 -19.44 -15.08 0.10
CA GLU A 465 -19.83 -13.72 -0.28
C GLU A 465 -19.02 -12.67 0.49
N ALA A 466 -18.78 -12.87 1.79
CA ALA A 466 -17.93 -12.00 2.59
C ALA A 466 -16.48 -12.02 2.10
N LEU A 467 -15.91 -13.21 1.82
CA LEU A 467 -14.57 -13.34 1.24
C LEU A 467 -14.48 -12.70 -0.15
N HIS A 468 -15.53 -12.80 -0.97
CA HIS A 468 -15.57 -12.16 -2.28
C HIS A 468 -15.51 -10.62 -2.16
N CYS A 469 -16.21 -10.04 -1.17
CA CYS A 469 -16.08 -8.61 -0.84
C CYS A 469 -14.63 -8.25 -0.45
N ALA A 470 -14.00 -9.06 0.41
CA ALA A 470 -12.65 -8.84 0.93
C ALA A 470 -11.50 -9.19 -0.03
N THR A 471 -11.81 -9.71 -1.23
CA THR A 471 -10.80 -10.13 -2.21
C THR A 471 -11.09 -9.50 -3.56
N GLN A 472 -11.81 -10.18 -4.46
CA GLN A 472 -12.00 -9.70 -5.83
C GLN A 472 -12.69 -8.34 -5.91
N ASN A 473 -13.71 -8.08 -5.10
CA ASN A 473 -14.39 -6.78 -5.15
C ASN A 473 -13.49 -5.63 -4.70
N ASN A 474 -12.70 -5.84 -3.65
CA ASN A 474 -11.73 -4.84 -3.22
C ASN A 474 -10.58 -4.66 -4.21
N ALA A 475 -10.13 -5.74 -4.88
CA ALA A 475 -9.16 -5.60 -5.97
C ALA A 475 -9.73 -4.76 -7.13
N LYS A 476 -11.01 -4.92 -7.46
CA LYS A 476 -11.71 -4.08 -8.45
C LYS A 476 -11.84 -2.63 -7.98
N LEU A 477 -12.17 -2.42 -6.70
CA LEU A 477 -12.25 -1.09 -6.09
C LEU A 477 -10.92 -0.36 -6.21
N LEU A 478 -9.80 -1.04 -5.91
CA LEU A 478 -8.46 -0.47 -5.94
C LEU A 478 -7.84 -0.44 -7.36
N GLY A 479 -8.49 -1.01 -8.37
CA GLY A 479 -7.98 -1.08 -9.75
C GLY A 479 -6.80 -2.06 -9.93
N ILE A 480 -6.73 -3.11 -9.12
CA ILE A 480 -5.66 -4.11 -9.09
C ILE A 480 -6.14 -5.55 -9.32
N ASP A 481 -7.38 -5.75 -9.80
CA ASP A 481 -7.98 -7.06 -10.06
C ASP A 481 -7.30 -7.85 -11.20
N MET A 482 -6.53 -7.15 -12.04
CA MET A 482 -5.64 -7.77 -13.02
C MET A 482 -4.29 -8.20 -12.44
N GLN A 483 -4.06 -7.97 -11.15
CA GLN A 483 -2.79 -8.22 -10.47
C GLN A 483 -2.96 -9.16 -9.27
N THR A 484 -4.04 -9.02 -8.52
CA THR A 484 -4.34 -9.78 -7.28
C THR A 484 -5.85 -9.84 -7.02
N GLY A 485 -6.28 -10.37 -5.87
CA GLY A 485 -7.68 -10.44 -5.43
C GLY A 485 -8.40 -11.73 -5.83
N THR A 486 -7.78 -12.57 -6.66
CA THR A 486 -8.19 -13.95 -6.87
C THR A 486 -6.98 -14.86 -7.01
N VAL A 487 -7.15 -16.15 -6.73
CA VAL A 487 -6.13 -17.15 -7.05
C VAL A 487 -6.41 -17.66 -8.47
N ALA A 488 -5.71 -17.08 -9.44
CA ALA A 488 -5.88 -17.41 -10.85
C ALA A 488 -4.55 -17.36 -11.61
N PRO A 489 -4.38 -18.16 -12.68
CA PRO A 489 -3.18 -18.10 -13.53
C PRO A 489 -2.90 -16.69 -14.06
N GLY A 490 -1.63 -16.29 -14.05
CA GLY A 490 -1.14 -14.98 -14.46
C GLY A 490 -1.19 -13.91 -13.37
N LEU A 491 -1.96 -14.11 -12.29
CA LEU A 491 -1.99 -13.15 -11.18
C LEU A 491 -0.84 -13.38 -10.20
N ARG A 492 -0.55 -12.38 -9.37
CA ARG A 492 0.45 -12.50 -8.30
C ARG A 492 0.06 -13.60 -7.32
N ALA A 493 1.05 -14.31 -6.81
CA ALA A 493 0.89 -15.31 -5.77
C ALA A 493 0.70 -14.64 -4.40
N ASN A 494 -0.49 -14.06 -4.24
CA ASN A 494 -0.99 -13.40 -3.03
C ASN A 494 -2.14 -14.24 -2.44
N PHE A 495 -1.81 -15.19 -1.55
CA PHE A 495 -2.78 -16.13 -0.99
C PHE A 495 -2.40 -16.57 0.43
N LEU A 496 -3.37 -17.13 1.14
CA LEU A 496 -3.21 -17.71 2.47
C LEU A 496 -3.49 -19.21 2.40
N LEU A 497 -2.75 -19.99 3.18
CA LEU A 497 -3.10 -21.38 3.50
C LEU A 497 -3.67 -21.43 4.91
N LEU A 498 -4.83 -22.08 5.06
CA LEU A 498 -5.59 -22.15 6.30
C LEU A 498 -5.75 -23.60 6.77
N ASP A 499 -5.62 -23.83 8.08
CA ASP A 499 -6.00 -25.07 8.74
C ASP A 499 -7.49 -25.05 9.07
N GLY A 500 -8.33 -25.36 8.08
CA GLY A 500 -9.78 -25.28 8.17
C GLY A 500 -10.40 -24.69 6.91
N SER A 501 -11.73 -24.66 6.82
CA SER A 501 -12.42 -24.10 5.65
C SER A 501 -13.27 -22.90 6.05
N PRO A 502 -12.95 -21.69 5.55
CA PRO A 502 -13.79 -20.53 5.82
C PRO A 502 -15.16 -20.59 5.14
N ALA A 503 -15.35 -21.46 4.14
CA ALA A 503 -16.67 -21.73 3.57
C ALA A 503 -17.62 -22.42 4.55
N ALA A 504 -17.08 -23.20 5.50
CA ALA A 504 -17.87 -23.89 6.54
C ALA A 504 -18.09 -23.00 7.78
N ASP A 505 -17.06 -22.26 8.17
CA ASP A 505 -17.11 -21.28 9.26
C ASP A 505 -16.09 -20.19 8.97
N ILE A 506 -16.56 -18.95 8.80
CA ILE A 506 -15.73 -17.79 8.46
C ILE A 506 -14.63 -17.53 9.50
N ALA A 507 -14.79 -17.96 10.75
CA ALA A 507 -13.76 -17.87 11.78
C ALA A 507 -12.48 -18.66 11.43
N ASN A 508 -12.57 -19.66 10.55
CA ASN A 508 -11.40 -20.40 10.07
C ASN A 508 -10.39 -19.52 9.29
N THR A 509 -10.76 -18.30 8.88
CA THR A 509 -9.80 -17.31 8.35
C THR A 509 -8.69 -16.97 9.35
N ARG A 510 -8.92 -17.13 10.66
CA ARG A 510 -7.92 -16.90 11.72
C ARG A 510 -6.88 -18.03 11.85
N ARG A 511 -7.13 -19.19 11.23
CA ARG A 511 -6.29 -20.39 11.32
C ARG A 511 -5.22 -20.42 10.23
N ILE A 512 -4.47 -19.33 10.12
CA ILE A 512 -3.45 -19.14 9.08
C ILE A 512 -2.26 -20.08 9.36
N VAL A 513 -1.86 -20.83 8.33
CA VAL A 513 -0.69 -21.73 8.34
C VAL A 513 0.49 -21.07 7.63
N SER A 514 0.24 -20.45 6.49
CA SER A 514 1.25 -19.76 5.69
C SER A 514 0.64 -18.59 4.94
N ILE A 515 1.44 -17.55 4.79
CA ILE A 515 1.10 -16.33 4.06
C ILE A 515 1.99 -16.28 2.83
N TRP A 516 1.41 -16.10 1.64
CA TRP A 516 2.16 -15.90 0.41
C TRP A 516 1.90 -14.49 -0.09
N HIS A 517 2.95 -13.67 -0.16
CA HIS A 517 2.88 -12.30 -0.63
C HIS A 517 3.96 -12.05 -1.68
N ASN A 518 3.54 -11.64 -2.88
CA ASN A 518 4.37 -11.52 -4.06
C ASN A 518 5.20 -12.79 -4.32
N GLY A 519 4.60 -13.98 -4.11
CA GLY A 519 5.24 -15.29 -4.27
C GLY A 519 6.23 -15.70 -3.17
N HIS A 520 6.47 -14.85 -2.16
CA HIS A 520 7.29 -15.20 -1.02
C HIS A 520 6.43 -15.83 0.08
N ALA A 521 6.83 -17.00 0.54
CA ALA A 521 6.19 -17.69 1.65
C ALA A 521 6.70 -17.15 3.00
N GLY A 522 5.79 -16.62 3.80
CA GLY A 522 5.97 -16.23 5.19
C GLY A 522 5.11 -17.07 6.15
N SER A 523 5.19 -16.73 7.43
CA SER A 523 4.42 -17.36 8.51
C SER A 523 3.69 -16.29 9.33
N PRO A 524 2.48 -16.58 9.84
CA PRO A 524 1.80 -15.66 10.75
C PRO A 524 2.56 -15.57 12.08
N TRP A 525 2.28 -14.52 12.85
CA TRP A 525 2.72 -14.48 14.24
C TRP A 525 1.92 -15.47 15.07
N THR A 526 2.64 -16.32 15.80
CA THR A 526 2.07 -17.32 16.71
C THR A 526 2.17 -16.88 18.18
N THR A 527 3.05 -15.92 18.51
CA THR A 527 3.21 -15.39 19.87
C THR A 527 3.38 -13.86 19.88
N VAL A 528 3.06 -13.24 21.03
CA VAL A 528 3.33 -11.81 21.28
C VAL A 528 4.84 -11.52 21.23
N ALA A 529 5.66 -12.44 21.74
CA ALA A 529 7.12 -12.29 21.73
C ALA A 529 7.71 -12.18 20.31
N GLN A 530 7.15 -12.88 19.32
CA GLN A 530 7.56 -12.74 17.92
C GLN A 530 7.30 -11.33 17.40
N GLN A 531 6.13 -10.77 17.72
CA GLN A 531 5.77 -9.41 17.37
C GLN A 531 6.64 -8.38 18.11
N ASP A 532 6.87 -8.54 19.41
CA ASP A 532 7.67 -7.61 20.21
C ASP A 532 9.14 -7.62 19.80
N ALA A 533 9.73 -8.79 19.60
CA ALA A 533 11.10 -8.94 19.11
C ALA A 533 11.26 -8.27 17.74
N TYR A 534 10.23 -8.37 16.90
CA TYR A 534 10.20 -7.72 15.61
C TYR A 534 10.06 -6.19 15.73
N LYS A 535 9.12 -5.69 16.52
CA LYS A 535 8.95 -4.24 16.76
C LYS A 535 10.23 -3.61 17.30
N ALA A 536 10.93 -4.32 18.18
CA ALA A 536 12.22 -3.89 18.72
C ALA A 536 13.36 -3.89 17.67
N SER A 537 13.38 -4.85 16.74
CA SER A 537 14.40 -4.87 15.67
C SER A 537 14.16 -3.79 14.62
N ALA A 538 12.90 -3.51 14.27
CA ALA A 538 12.52 -2.47 13.33
C ALA A 538 12.82 -1.05 13.84
N ALA A 539 12.78 -0.83 15.16
CA ALA A 539 13.20 0.45 15.76
C ALA A 539 14.72 0.72 15.60
N ASN A 540 15.52 -0.33 15.39
CA ASN A 540 16.99 -0.23 15.27
C ASN A 540 17.49 -0.20 13.81
N THR A 541 16.65 -0.49 12.82
CA THR A 541 16.99 -0.31 11.41
C THR A 541 16.67 1.12 10.99
N HIS A 542 17.64 2.02 11.14
CA HIS A 542 17.55 3.34 10.51
C HIS A 542 17.64 3.16 8.98
N ALA A 543 16.60 3.55 8.26
CA ALA A 543 16.76 3.94 6.86
C ALA A 543 17.75 5.12 6.80
N PRO A 544 18.62 5.20 5.78
CA PRO A 544 19.59 6.28 5.69
C PRO A 544 18.91 7.66 5.73
N ASP A 545 19.51 8.58 6.50
CA ASP A 545 19.02 9.94 6.80
C ASP A 545 18.32 10.65 5.61
N VAL A 546 17.05 11.00 5.83
CA VAL A 546 16.13 11.62 4.85
C VAL A 546 16.38 13.14 4.69
N ALA A 547 17.44 13.69 5.27
CA ALA A 547 17.72 15.13 5.22
C ALA A 547 18.13 15.67 3.82
N GLY A 548 18.42 14.80 2.85
CA GLY A 548 18.94 15.20 1.54
C GLY A 548 17.90 15.42 0.42
N ALA A 549 16.69 14.87 0.54
CA ALA A 549 15.72 14.83 -0.56
C ALA A 549 14.80 16.07 -0.64
N THR A 550 14.55 16.75 0.49
CA THR A 550 13.69 17.94 0.58
C THR A 550 14.35 19.23 0.11
N ALA A 551 15.68 19.26 -0.06
CA ALA A 551 16.41 20.48 -0.43
C ALA A 551 16.42 20.79 -1.95
N MET A 552 15.85 19.92 -2.80
CA MET A 552 15.96 20.05 -4.26
C MET A 552 14.70 20.59 -4.96
N GLN A 553 13.59 20.83 -4.24
CA GLN A 553 12.34 21.36 -4.81
C GLN A 553 11.97 22.80 -4.39
N THR A 554 12.76 23.47 -3.56
CA THR A 554 12.51 24.87 -3.15
C THR A 554 13.59 25.85 -3.63
N LYS A 555 13.89 25.85 -4.93
CA LYS A 555 14.50 27.03 -5.58
C LYS A 555 13.48 27.78 -6.43
N ARG A 556 12.57 28.49 -5.77
CA ARG A 556 11.84 29.60 -6.42
C ARG A 556 12.84 30.71 -6.75
N ARG A 557 12.96 31.06 -8.04
CA ARG A 557 13.59 32.31 -8.47
C ARG A 557 12.72 33.48 -7.96
N PRO A 558 13.29 34.56 -7.41
CA PRO A 558 12.54 35.78 -7.17
C PRO A 558 12.23 36.42 -8.52
N GLY A 559 10.96 36.41 -8.91
CA GLY A 559 10.45 37.17 -10.04
C GLY A 559 10.38 38.66 -9.69
N THR A 560 10.88 39.47 -10.61
CA THR A 560 10.99 40.93 -10.58
C THR A 560 9.66 41.63 -10.28
N SER A 561 9.68 42.49 -9.26
CA SER A 561 8.64 43.46 -8.93
C SER A 561 8.47 44.47 -10.08
N ALA A 562 7.24 44.56 -10.61
CA ALA A 562 6.82 45.66 -11.47
C ALA A 562 6.23 46.76 -10.57
N ALA A 563 6.89 47.91 -10.56
CA ALA A 563 6.45 49.12 -9.88
C ALA A 563 5.20 49.71 -10.55
N ALA A 564 4.21 50.07 -9.74
CA ALA A 564 3.15 51.00 -10.12
C ALA A 564 3.55 52.42 -9.67
N PRO A 565 3.36 53.46 -10.51
CA PRO A 565 3.80 54.81 -10.19
C PRO A 565 2.71 55.60 -9.47
N LYS A 566 3.12 56.53 -8.60
CA LYS A 566 2.42 57.80 -8.30
C LYS A 566 3.30 58.70 -7.40
N PRO A 567 3.04 60.01 -7.41
CA PRO A 567 3.87 61.07 -7.99
C PRO A 567 5.12 61.44 -7.20
#